data_AF-A0A2M7MMN5-F1
#
_entry.id   AF-A0A2M7MMN5-F1
#
_cell.length_a   1.000
_cell.length_b   1.000
_cell.length_c   1.000
_cell.angle_alpha   90.00
_cell.angle_beta   90.00
_cell.angle_gamma   90.00
#
_symmetry.space_group_name_H-M   'P 1'
#
loop_
_entity.id
_entity.type
_entity.pdbx_description
1 polymer ?
#
loop_
_entity_poly.entity_id
_entity_poly.type
_entity_poly.pdbx_seq_one_letter_code
_entity_poly.pdbx_strand_id
1 'polypeptide(L)'
;MLIHQEVSMDKSYHSFHIPVMGTGFSMDTPIRVAHYGISSVISIVDDLLIERIRKYYCEKFNFPYLPIMRFEPDGRSKRITAYLDVVSKIVHQKIEEIKKQPFFEHNEKSKYFEMLPDSSPVKSAYVKLLKMKDDFERINFADELTKLIHPGSIDVNIMAKLDKTNYDKAGQMLSEEYSDAKAALRGFANSCLNSSVVFSAGFNRGLYGYISKFQDFYRDTTGDLKKKITIKVSDFRSALIQGKFLASKGLEISEFRIESGLNCGGHAFASQGLLLPSILKEFHEKKELLTTQLQPIIQSFYEKVGLDYPEKAKQDEPLITVQGGVGTDGEAKRLVEDFGCDSVGWGSPFLLVPEATCVDSDTLELLKNAKKEDLYLSSVSPLGVPFNNLRNTGSEVWTKEKSTQQKPGSSCPKGFLVSNKEYSDLSNGKAGKPICTASTEFLLKKFNSISTLETSSFEKDELKMKAVEKVCLCEHLGNSALMALGIQKRGLTPQAICPGPNIVWWSKEYTLREMIDHIYGRGESLVSKERPHMFCQEVELYVNYFENLLKTTELNEAGINYLKTFKENLESGMDYILEFSTKKPFENENLASIPSFISEQRKKLHLIFTQKLAA
;
A
#
# COMPACT_ATOMS: atom_id res chain seq x y z
N MET A 1 18.82 1.31 34.02
CA MET A 1 17.46 0.99 34.56
C MET A 1 16.37 2.02 34.20
N LEU A 2 16.65 3.34 34.12
CA LEU A 2 15.65 4.38 33.80
C LEU A 2 15.11 4.35 32.35
N ILE A 3 15.90 3.95 31.35
CA ILE A 3 15.46 4.03 29.93
C ILE A 3 14.36 2.99 29.61
N HIS A 4 14.38 1.82 30.25
CA HIS A 4 13.40 0.76 30.01
C HIS A 4 12.00 1.05 30.55
N GLN A 5 11.83 2.01 31.46
CA GLN A 5 10.51 2.38 31.99
C GLN A 5 9.72 3.30 31.05
N GLU A 6 10.39 4.00 30.12
CA GLU A 6 9.75 4.94 29.19
C GLU A 6 9.61 4.41 27.75
N VAL A 7 10.29 3.31 27.41
CA VAL A 7 10.36 2.78 26.04
C VAL A 7 9.76 1.39 25.95
N SER A 8 8.54 1.30 25.40
CA SER A 8 7.96 0.02 24.98
C SER A 8 8.72 -0.50 23.76
N MET A 9 9.28 -1.70 23.85
CA MET A 9 9.98 -2.35 22.72
C MET A 9 9.02 -2.82 21.60
N ASP A 10 7.71 -2.79 21.84
CA ASP A 10 6.69 -3.22 20.87
C ASP A 10 6.18 -2.07 19.97
N LYS A 11 6.57 -0.83 20.26
CA LYS A 11 6.19 0.35 19.47
C LYS A 11 7.35 0.79 18.57
N SER A 12 7.03 1.06 17.30
CA SER A 12 7.98 1.65 16.35
C SER A 12 8.57 2.96 16.91
N TYR A 13 9.89 3.11 16.81
CA TYR A 13 10.55 4.39 17.15
C TYR A 13 10.31 5.48 16.12
N HIS A 14 9.90 5.10 14.91
CA HIS A 14 9.47 6.03 13.87
C HIS A 14 7.95 6.23 13.93
N SER A 15 7.51 7.48 13.83
CA SER A 15 6.10 7.86 13.66
C SER A 15 5.58 7.73 12.22
N PHE A 16 6.41 7.24 11.29
CA PHE A 16 6.01 6.96 9.91
C PHE A 16 6.30 5.51 9.53
N HIS A 17 5.69 5.06 8.44
CA HIS A 17 6.00 3.77 7.83
C HIS A 17 6.01 3.87 6.29
N ILE A 18 6.68 2.92 5.63
CA ILE A 18 6.68 2.81 4.17
C ILE A 18 5.61 1.79 3.75
N PRO A 19 4.49 2.21 3.15
CA PRO A 19 3.43 1.30 2.76
C PRO A 19 3.81 0.48 1.53
N VAL A 20 2.96 -0.50 1.20
CA VAL A 20 3.15 -1.32 0.00
C VAL A 20 3.10 -0.45 -1.26
N MET A 21 4.08 -0.63 -2.14
CA MET A 21 4.18 0.08 -3.41
C MET A 21 4.29 -0.93 -4.55
N GLY A 22 3.19 -1.13 -5.28
CA GLY A 22 3.12 -2.10 -6.38
C GLY A 22 3.40 -3.54 -5.94
N THR A 23 3.69 -4.41 -6.89
CA THR A 23 4.16 -5.77 -6.59
C THR A 23 5.68 -5.84 -6.45
N GLY A 24 6.43 -5.00 -7.16
CA GLY A 24 7.90 -5.04 -7.16
C GLY A 24 8.60 -4.00 -6.29
N PHE A 25 8.14 -2.74 -6.26
CA PHE A 25 8.97 -1.62 -5.79
C PHE A 25 9.36 -1.69 -4.31
N SER A 26 8.47 -2.24 -3.48
CA SER A 26 8.73 -2.46 -2.05
C SER A 26 9.12 -3.90 -1.69
N MET A 27 9.43 -4.75 -2.68
CA MET A 27 9.67 -6.18 -2.45
C MET A 27 10.86 -6.43 -1.51
N ASP A 28 11.92 -5.64 -1.64
CA ASP A 28 13.15 -5.72 -0.83
C ASP A 28 13.32 -4.56 0.15
N THR A 29 12.31 -3.68 0.29
CA THR A 29 12.39 -2.52 1.19
C THR A 29 12.75 -2.91 2.62
N PRO A 30 12.18 -3.95 3.25
CA PRO A 30 12.61 -4.33 4.59
C PRO A 30 14.08 -4.74 4.68
N ILE A 31 14.64 -5.39 3.64
CA ILE A 31 16.08 -5.68 3.58
C ILE A 31 16.90 -4.39 3.58
N ARG A 32 16.37 -3.31 3.00
CA ARG A 32 17.04 -2.04 2.82
C ARG A 32 16.96 -1.10 4.03
N VAL A 33 15.85 -1.11 4.77
CA VAL A 33 15.61 -0.10 5.82
C VAL A 33 15.21 -0.63 7.19
N ALA A 34 14.81 -1.90 7.32
CA ALA A 34 14.32 -2.41 8.61
C ALA A 34 15.41 -2.39 9.69
N HIS A 35 16.68 -2.54 9.32
CA HIS A 35 17.80 -2.44 10.27
C HIS A 35 18.00 -1.03 10.86
N TYR A 36 17.30 -0.01 10.35
CA TYR A 36 17.22 1.33 10.92
C TYR A 36 15.97 1.57 11.77
N GLY A 37 15.17 0.53 12.07
CA GLY A 37 13.92 0.67 12.82
C GLY A 37 12.70 1.04 11.94
N ILE A 38 12.88 1.21 10.63
CA ILE A 38 11.81 1.68 9.72
C ILE A 38 10.93 0.52 9.28
N SER A 39 9.64 0.59 9.62
CA SER A 39 8.65 -0.43 9.24
C SER A 39 8.23 -0.28 7.77
N SER A 40 8.10 -1.40 7.07
CA SER A 40 7.73 -1.39 5.65
C SER A 40 6.96 -2.64 5.21
N VAL A 41 6.25 -2.55 4.08
CA VAL A 41 5.31 -3.59 3.63
C VAL A 41 5.72 -4.23 2.29
N ILE A 42 5.80 -5.57 2.27
CA ILE A 42 6.04 -6.39 1.07
C ILE A 42 4.70 -6.86 0.47
N SER A 43 4.49 -6.72 -0.84
CA SER A 43 3.37 -7.38 -1.51
C SER A 43 3.65 -8.88 -1.71
N ILE A 44 2.82 -9.76 -1.14
CA ILE A 44 2.96 -11.22 -1.28
C ILE A 44 2.00 -11.83 -2.30
N VAL A 45 1.48 -11.00 -3.21
CA VAL A 45 0.58 -11.41 -4.30
C VAL A 45 1.33 -12.15 -5.42
N ASP A 46 2.54 -11.71 -5.76
CA ASP A 46 3.32 -12.21 -6.88
C ASP A 46 4.42 -13.17 -6.40
N ASP A 47 4.02 -14.40 -6.12
CA ASP A 47 4.92 -15.44 -5.61
C ASP A 47 6.04 -15.82 -6.61
N LEU A 48 5.81 -15.60 -7.90
CA LEU A 48 6.81 -15.86 -8.95
C LEU A 48 7.91 -14.79 -8.98
N LEU A 49 7.55 -13.52 -8.73
CA LEU A 49 8.52 -12.45 -8.53
C LEU A 49 9.33 -12.69 -7.26
N ILE A 50 8.64 -13.05 -6.16
CA ILE A 50 9.24 -13.37 -4.87
C ILE A 50 10.35 -14.43 -5.02
N GLU A 51 10.09 -15.52 -5.72
CA GLU A 51 11.09 -16.59 -5.85
C GLU A 51 12.35 -16.17 -6.61
N ARG A 52 12.20 -15.30 -7.61
CA ARG A 52 13.34 -14.76 -8.36
C ARG A 52 14.19 -13.83 -7.51
N ILE A 53 13.55 -13.01 -6.68
CA ILE A 53 14.23 -12.09 -5.76
C ILE A 53 14.84 -12.86 -4.58
N ARG A 54 14.16 -13.90 -4.07
CA ARG A 54 14.71 -14.84 -3.08
C ARG A 54 16.00 -15.46 -3.57
N LYS A 55 16.02 -15.97 -4.81
CA LYS A 55 17.24 -16.51 -5.43
C LYS A 55 18.38 -15.50 -5.40
N TYR A 56 18.14 -14.28 -5.91
CA TYR A 56 19.14 -13.21 -5.92
C TYR A 56 19.71 -12.92 -4.52
N TYR A 57 18.86 -12.80 -3.51
CA TYR A 57 19.30 -12.51 -2.15
C TYR A 57 19.97 -13.69 -1.45
N CYS A 58 19.55 -14.93 -1.73
CA CYS A 58 20.29 -16.10 -1.28
C CYS A 58 21.70 -16.13 -1.85
N GLU A 59 21.88 -15.85 -3.15
CA GLU A 59 23.20 -15.78 -3.78
C GLU A 59 24.03 -14.63 -3.18
N LYS A 60 23.44 -13.43 -3.06
CA LYS A 60 24.13 -12.24 -2.53
C LYS A 60 24.62 -12.41 -1.09
N PHE A 61 23.88 -13.12 -0.24
CA PHE A 61 24.21 -13.36 1.17
C PHE A 61 24.81 -14.75 1.42
N ASN A 62 25.13 -15.50 0.35
CA ASN A 62 25.67 -16.85 0.42
C ASN A 62 24.83 -17.82 1.30
N PHE A 63 23.51 -17.76 1.15
CA PHE A 63 22.59 -18.69 1.79
C PHE A 63 22.26 -19.88 0.87
N PRO A 64 21.98 -21.07 1.45
CA PRO A 64 21.48 -22.20 0.67
C PRO A 64 20.22 -21.83 -0.11
N TYR A 65 20.18 -22.22 -1.38
CA TYR A 65 19.03 -21.99 -2.26
C TYR A 65 18.62 -23.28 -2.95
N LEU A 66 17.41 -23.75 -2.63
CA LEU A 66 16.71 -24.78 -3.37
C LEU A 66 15.51 -24.12 -4.08
N PRO A 67 15.39 -24.22 -5.42
CA PRO A 67 14.27 -23.62 -6.14
C PRO A 67 12.94 -24.29 -5.79
N ILE A 68 11.91 -23.49 -5.57
CA ILE A 68 10.54 -23.96 -5.34
C ILE A 68 9.73 -23.77 -6.62
N MET A 69 9.46 -24.88 -7.31
CA MET A 69 8.91 -24.85 -8.67
C MET A 69 7.46 -24.37 -8.72
N ARG A 70 7.08 -23.70 -9.81
CA ARG A 70 5.73 -23.11 -9.99
C ARG A 70 4.59 -24.08 -9.68
N PHE A 71 4.70 -25.32 -10.17
CA PHE A 71 3.68 -26.37 -10.07
C PHE A 71 3.93 -27.39 -8.96
N GLU A 72 4.84 -27.09 -8.03
CA GLU A 72 5.02 -27.91 -6.84
C GLU A 72 3.77 -27.85 -5.96
N PRO A 73 3.37 -28.95 -5.28
CA PRO A 73 2.32 -28.91 -4.27
C PRO A 73 2.57 -27.80 -3.25
N ASP A 74 1.56 -26.94 -3.10
CA ASP A 74 1.61 -25.73 -2.26
C ASP A 74 2.78 -24.78 -2.54
N GLY A 75 3.27 -24.76 -3.79
CA GLY A 75 4.46 -24.01 -4.17
C GLY A 75 4.38 -22.52 -3.88
N ARG A 76 3.19 -21.90 -3.99
CA ARG A 76 3.00 -20.48 -3.65
C ARG A 76 3.28 -20.20 -2.18
N SER A 77 2.63 -20.95 -1.28
CA SER A 77 2.81 -20.76 0.16
C SER A 77 4.27 -20.96 0.54
N LYS A 78 4.90 -22.04 0.04
CA LYS A 78 6.32 -22.34 0.26
C LYS A 78 7.26 -21.24 -0.23
N ARG A 79 7.05 -20.69 -1.44
CA ARG A 79 7.84 -19.57 -1.98
C ARG A 79 7.77 -18.34 -1.09
N ILE A 80 6.56 -18.00 -0.64
CA ILE A 80 6.33 -16.84 0.23
C ILE A 80 6.99 -17.07 1.58
N THR A 81 6.77 -18.21 2.24
CA THR A 81 7.42 -18.54 3.52
C THR A 81 8.94 -18.46 3.41
N ALA A 82 9.54 -19.15 2.43
CA ALA A 82 10.98 -19.19 2.26
C ALA A 82 11.59 -17.80 1.98
N TYR A 83 10.87 -16.93 1.29
CA TYR A 83 11.35 -15.57 1.05
C TYR A 83 11.30 -14.71 2.31
N LEU A 84 10.18 -14.74 3.04
CA LEU A 84 10.02 -13.96 4.27
C LEU A 84 11.06 -14.38 5.33
N ASP A 85 11.39 -15.67 5.40
CA ASP A 85 12.44 -16.18 6.27
C ASP A 85 13.83 -15.69 5.85
N VAL A 86 14.11 -15.61 4.55
CA VAL A 86 15.36 -15.01 4.01
C VAL A 86 15.43 -13.52 4.34
N VAL A 87 14.35 -12.77 4.16
CA VAL A 87 14.27 -11.34 4.51
C VAL A 87 14.56 -11.15 6.00
N SER A 88 13.88 -11.92 6.86
CA SER A 88 14.09 -11.90 8.32
C SER A 88 15.55 -12.16 8.67
N LYS A 89 16.16 -13.21 8.09
CA LYS A 89 17.55 -13.57 8.34
C LYS A 89 18.52 -12.46 7.95
N ILE A 90 18.31 -11.80 6.81
CA ILE A 90 19.15 -10.68 6.36
C ILE A 90 19.03 -9.50 7.34
N VAL A 91 17.80 -9.13 7.72
CA VAL A 91 17.56 -8.01 8.65
C VAL A 91 18.23 -8.28 10.01
N HIS A 92 18.11 -9.51 10.54
CA HIS A 92 18.79 -9.88 11.77
C HIS A 92 20.31 -9.80 11.66
N GLN A 93 20.91 -10.27 10.55
CA GLN A 93 22.35 -10.13 10.33
C GLN A 93 22.80 -8.66 10.36
N LYS A 94 22.08 -7.78 9.66
CA LYS A 94 22.39 -6.34 9.63
C LYS A 94 22.24 -5.66 11.00
N ILE A 95 21.21 -6.02 11.77
CA ILE A 95 21.04 -5.51 13.13
C ILE A 95 22.22 -5.92 14.03
N GLU A 96 22.63 -7.19 13.95
CA GLU A 96 23.77 -7.67 14.75
C GLU A 96 25.11 -7.06 14.30
N GLU A 97 25.25 -6.74 13.01
CA GLU A 97 26.39 -5.94 12.51
C GLU A 97 26.37 -4.52 13.07
N ILE A 98 25.21 -3.83 13.04
CA ILE A 98 25.05 -2.48 13.60
C ILE A 98 25.35 -2.46 15.09
N LYS A 99 24.84 -3.42 15.87
CA LYS A 99 25.06 -3.46 17.32
C LYS A 99 26.54 -3.52 17.70
N LYS A 100 27.38 -4.19 16.88
CA LYS A 100 28.83 -4.34 17.09
C LYS A 100 29.64 -3.10 16.75
N GLN A 101 29.08 -2.13 16.01
CA GLN A 101 29.81 -0.93 15.62
C GLN A 101 30.00 0.04 16.80
N PRO A 102 31.04 0.89 16.78
CA PRO A 102 31.28 1.90 17.80
C PRO A 102 30.26 3.06 17.71
N PHE A 103 29.95 3.70 18.84
CA PHE A 103 29.01 4.83 18.90
C PHE A 103 29.59 6.18 18.44
N PHE A 104 30.91 6.34 18.51
CA PHE A 104 31.57 7.64 18.35
C PHE A 104 32.20 7.84 16.96
N GLU A 105 31.77 7.04 15.98
CA GLU A 105 32.22 7.11 14.58
C GLU A 105 31.03 7.33 13.65
N HIS A 106 31.28 7.85 12.45
CA HIS A 106 30.27 7.95 11.40
C HIS A 106 30.09 6.60 10.71
N ASN A 107 29.09 5.83 11.17
CA ASN A 107 28.81 4.48 10.68
C ASN A 107 27.31 4.17 10.69
N GLU A 108 26.93 2.92 10.47
CA GLU A 108 25.53 2.49 10.41
C GLU A 108 24.83 2.57 11.78
N LYS A 109 25.57 2.39 12.89
CA LYS A 109 25.05 2.57 14.24
C LYS A 109 24.78 4.03 14.56
N SER A 110 25.68 4.96 14.21
CA SER A 110 25.40 6.38 14.37
C SER A 110 24.22 6.80 13.47
N LYS A 111 24.17 6.32 12.22
CA LYS A 111 23.06 6.53 11.28
C LYS A 111 21.71 6.05 11.84
N TYR A 112 21.66 4.89 12.52
CA TYR A 112 20.45 4.39 13.20
C TYR A 112 19.87 5.45 14.15
N PHE A 113 20.67 5.92 15.11
CA PHE A 113 20.19 6.85 16.13
C PHE A 113 19.91 8.25 15.58
N GLU A 114 20.71 8.71 14.63
CA GLU A 114 20.55 10.03 14.02
C GLU A 114 19.26 10.16 13.20
N MET A 115 18.80 9.07 12.57
CA MET A 115 17.58 9.08 11.75
C MET A 115 16.29 9.01 12.59
N LEU A 116 16.35 8.64 13.86
CA LEU A 116 15.19 8.67 14.76
C LEU A 116 14.60 10.10 14.88
N PRO A 117 13.30 10.24 15.21
CA PRO A 117 12.72 11.55 15.51
C PRO A 117 13.38 12.19 16.72
N ASP A 118 13.42 13.53 16.77
CA ASP A 118 14.03 14.26 17.90
C ASP A 118 13.23 14.10 19.20
N SER A 119 11.94 13.77 19.10
CA SER A 119 11.09 13.38 20.23
C SER A 119 11.37 11.98 20.76
N SER A 120 12.22 11.18 20.11
CA SER A 120 12.55 9.82 20.56
C SER A 120 13.37 9.85 21.85
N PRO A 121 12.92 9.14 22.91
CA PRO A 121 13.75 8.94 24.11
C PRO A 121 15.07 8.24 23.80
N VAL A 122 15.07 7.35 22.80
CA VAL A 122 16.25 6.59 22.37
C VAL A 122 17.28 7.50 21.69
N LYS A 123 16.83 8.44 20.85
CA LYS A 123 17.72 9.47 20.26
C LYS A 123 18.27 10.41 21.32
N SER A 124 17.43 10.83 22.26
CA SER A 124 17.84 11.67 23.39
C SER A 124 18.90 10.98 24.25
N ALA A 125 18.74 9.68 24.51
CA ALA A 125 19.74 8.86 25.19
C ALA A 125 21.05 8.79 24.39
N TYR A 126 21.00 8.60 23.07
CA TYR A 126 22.20 8.64 22.23
C TYR A 126 22.94 9.98 22.30
N VAL A 127 22.23 11.11 22.19
CA VAL A 127 22.84 12.44 22.32
C VAL A 127 23.45 12.65 23.71
N LYS A 128 22.83 12.09 24.76
CA LYS A 128 23.41 12.08 26.11
C LYS A 128 24.72 11.28 26.15
N LEU A 129 24.73 10.06 25.60
CA LEU A 129 25.93 9.21 25.53
C LEU A 129 27.12 9.94 24.90
N LEU A 130 26.89 10.67 23.81
CA LEU A 130 27.93 11.44 23.12
C LEU A 130 28.56 12.55 23.97
N LYS A 131 27.88 13.02 25.01
CA LYS A 131 28.36 14.08 25.94
C LYS A 131 28.93 13.53 27.24
N MET A 132 28.84 12.22 27.49
CA MET A 132 29.35 11.59 28.70
C MET A 132 30.88 11.55 28.70
N LYS A 133 31.47 11.65 29.90
CA LYS A 133 32.92 11.48 30.10
C LYS A 133 33.33 10.04 29.79
N ASP A 134 34.59 9.85 29.41
CA ASP A 134 35.14 8.53 29.14
C ASP A 134 35.41 7.77 30.44
N ASP A 135 34.39 7.08 30.96
CA ASP A 135 34.44 6.29 32.18
C ASP A 135 33.54 5.03 32.11
N PHE A 136 33.52 4.28 33.20
CA PHE A 136 32.74 3.04 33.32
C PHE A 136 31.23 3.26 33.19
N GLU A 137 30.71 4.44 33.57
CA GLU A 137 29.30 4.76 33.42
C GLU A 137 28.92 4.88 31.95
N ARG A 138 29.78 5.51 31.14
CA ARG A 138 29.60 5.62 29.68
C ARG A 138 29.54 4.25 29.00
N ILE A 139 30.39 3.31 29.41
CA ILE A 139 30.42 1.94 28.85
C ILE A 139 29.10 1.22 29.16
N ASN A 140 28.66 1.21 30.42
CA ASN A 140 27.39 0.58 30.80
C ASN A 140 26.19 1.22 30.09
N PHE A 141 26.20 2.55 29.94
CA PHE A 141 25.14 3.28 29.25
C PHE A 141 25.11 2.95 27.75
N ALA A 142 26.27 2.80 27.11
CA ALA A 142 26.38 2.36 25.72
C ALA A 142 25.85 0.93 25.52
N ASP A 143 26.10 0.03 26.47
CA ASP A 143 25.57 -1.33 26.45
C ASP A 143 24.05 -1.37 26.64
N GLU A 144 23.50 -0.57 27.57
CA GLU A 144 22.04 -0.41 27.72
C GLU A 144 21.42 0.13 26.42
N LEU A 145 22.01 1.17 25.82
CA LEU A 145 21.52 1.78 24.59
C LEU A 145 21.60 0.83 23.38
N THR A 146 22.64 -0.01 23.30
CA THR A 146 22.78 -1.02 22.23
C THR A 146 21.66 -2.06 22.29
N LYS A 147 21.16 -2.41 23.47
CA LYS A 147 20.03 -3.35 23.65
C LYS A 147 18.70 -2.79 23.14
N LEU A 148 18.58 -1.47 22.98
CA LEU A 148 17.39 -0.81 22.44
C LEU A 148 17.38 -0.80 20.90
N ILE A 149 18.45 -1.22 20.23
CA ILE A 149 18.46 -1.34 18.78
C ILE A 149 17.60 -2.54 18.36
N HIS A 150 16.51 -2.27 17.66
CA HIS A 150 15.61 -3.29 17.12
C HIS A 150 15.20 -2.93 15.68
N PRO A 151 14.86 -3.94 14.86
CA PRO A 151 14.43 -3.67 13.49
C PRO A 151 13.03 -3.08 13.44
N GLY A 152 12.72 -2.43 12.31
CA GLY A 152 11.36 -2.11 11.91
C GLY A 152 10.60 -3.35 11.45
N SER A 153 9.27 -3.28 11.43
CA SER A 153 8.43 -4.42 11.06
C SER A 153 8.58 -4.78 9.57
N ILE A 154 8.58 -6.09 9.30
CA ILE A 154 8.54 -6.69 7.96
C ILE A 154 7.09 -7.08 7.70
N ASP A 155 6.24 -6.09 7.42
CA ASP A 155 4.83 -6.33 7.18
C ASP A 155 4.61 -6.89 5.76
N VAL A 156 3.49 -7.57 5.55
CA VAL A 156 3.10 -8.10 4.23
C VAL A 156 1.75 -7.58 3.81
N ASN A 157 1.48 -7.51 2.50
CA ASN A 157 0.18 -7.11 1.95
C ASN A 157 -0.44 -8.22 1.09
N ILE A 158 -1.74 -8.48 1.32
CA ILE A 158 -2.59 -9.33 0.50
C ILE A 158 -3.76 -8.51 -0.03
N MET A 159 -4.02 -8.62 -1.33
CA MET A 159 -5.25 -8.08 -1.93
C MET A 159 -6.40 -9.09 -1.73
N ALA A 160 -7.34 -8.80 -0.84
CA ALA A 160 -8.33 -9.76 -0.38
C ALA A 160 -9.28 -10.28 -1.47
N LYS A 161 -9.63 -9.43 -2.45
CA LYS A 161 -10.48 -9.82 -3.59
C LYS A 161 -9.73 -10.54 -4.72
N LEU A 162 -8.40 -10.57 -4.69
CA LEU A 162 -7.59 -11.27 -5.69
C LEU A 162 -7.33 -12.70 -5.23
N ASP A 163 -8.38 -13.51 -5.19
CA ASP A 163 -8.36 -14.86 -4.62
C ASP A 163 -8.82 -15.91 -5.64
N LYS A 164 -7.96 -16.13 -6.65
CA LYS A 164 -8.23 -17.06 -7.75
C LYS A 164 -8.24 -18.51 -7.27
N THR A 165 -9.25 -19.26 -7.72
CA THR A 165 -9.32 -20.72 -7.58
C THR A 165 -8.28 -21.42 -8.45
N ASN A 166 -7.56 -22.37 -7.86
CA ASN A 166 -6.51 -23.12 -8.54
C ASN A 166 -6.95 -24.54 -8.91
N TYR A 167 -6.26 -25.13 -9.88
CA TYR A 167 -6.56 -26.44 -10.44
C TYR A 167 -5.27 -27.28 -10.48
N ASP A 168 -5.40 -28.59 -10.32
CA ASP A 168 -4.28 -29.52 -10.44
C ASP A 168 -3.90 -29.77 -11.92
N LYS A 169 -2.89 -30.62 -12.13
CA LYS A 169 -2.43 -31.00 -13.49
C LYS A 169 -3.49 -31.75 -14.30
N ALA A 170 -4.43 -32.43 -13.64
CA ALA A 170 -5.55 -33.11 -14.28
C ALA A 170 -6.73 -32.17 -14.58
N GLY A 171 -6.62 -30.89 -14.19
CA GLY A 171 -7.66 -29.88 -14.36
C GLY A 171 -8.77 -29.96 -13.32
N GLN A 172 -8.58 -30.70 -12.23
CA GLN A 172 -9.52 -30.75 -11.12
C GLN A 172 -9.32 -29.55 -10.21
N MET A 173 -10.43 -28.99 -9.72
CA MET A 173 -10.40 -27.85 -8.81
C MET A 173 -9.76 -28.27 -7.49
N LEU A 174 -8.76 -27.53 -7.03
CA LEU A 174 -8.17 -27.73 -5.71
C LEU A 174 -9.13 -27.23 -4.61
N SER A 175 -8.96 -27.74 -3.38
CA SER A 175 -9.69 -27.22 -2.22
C SER A 175 -9.43 -25.72 -2.08
N GLU A 176 -10.40 -25.00 -1.50
CA GLU A 176 -10.32 -23.54 -1.46
C GLU A 176 -9.07 -23.02 -0.74
N GLU A 177 -8.49 -23.77 0.20
CA GLU A 177 -7.26 -23.35 0.91
C GLU A 177 -6.05 -23.15 -0.02
N TYR A 178 -6.08 -23.72 -1.22
CA TYR A 178 -5.05 -23.53 -2.26
C TYR A 178 -5.39 -22.37 -3.20
N SER A 179 -6.43 -21.58 -2.93
CA SER A 179 -6.66 -20.34 -3.66
C SER A 179 -5.53 -19.34 -3.45
N ASP A 180 -5.40 -18.42 -4.39
CA ASP A 180 -4.27 -17.52 -4.50
C ASP A 180 -3.99 -16.69 -3.22
N ALA A 181 -5.03 -16.12 -2.60
CA ALA A 181 -4.87 -15.28 -1.41
C ALA A 181 -4.75 -16.13 -0.13
N LYS A 182 -5.43 -17.27 -0.04
CA LYS A 182 -5.31 -18.19 1.12
C LYS A 182 -3.94 -18.86 1.16
N ALA A 183 -3.37 -19.22 0.02
CA ALA A 183 -1.99 -19.72 -0.07
C ALA A 183 -0.96 -18.65 0.33
N ALA A 184 -1.19 -17.38 -0.04
CA ALA A 184 -0.35 -16.28 0.39
C ALA A 184 -0.43 -16.04 1.92
N LEU A 185 -1.65 -16.03 2.48
CA LEU A 185 -1.87 -15.92 3.91
C LEU A 185 -1.20 -17.06 4.68
N ARG A 186 -1.33 -18.31 4.20
CA ARG A 186 -0.63 -19.46 4.79
C ARG A 186 0.88 -19.30 4.72
N GLY A 187 1.40 -18.79 3.60
CA GLY A 187 2.83 -18.51 3.44
C GLY A 187 3.36 -17.55 4.50
N PHE A 188 2.61 -16.48 4.76
CA PHE A 188 2.91 -15.52 5.83
C PHE A 188 2.76 -16.12 7.23
N ALA A 189 1.66 -16.83 7.49
CA ALA A 189 1.37 -17.45 8.78
C ALA A 189 2.47 -18.44 9.18
N ASN A 190 2.98 -19.23 8.22
CA ASN A 190 4.03 -20.21 8.44
C ASN A 190 5.46 -19.63 8.47
N SER A 191 5.65 -18.33 8.15
CA SER A 191 6.96 -17.68 8.20
C SER A 191 7.42 -17.37 9.63
N CYS A 192 8.71 -17.14 9.81
CA CYS A 192 9.31 -16.79 11.10
C CYS A 192 9.04 -15.34 11.56
N LEU A 193 8.29 -14.55 10.78
CA LEU A 193 8.07 -13.13 11.06
C LEU A 193 7.17 -12.89 12.28
N ASN A 194 7.49 -11.86 13.05
CA ASN A 194 6.61 -11.25 14.05
C ASN A 194 6.16 -9.89 13.50
N SER A 195 5.09 -9.86 12.72
CA SER A 195 4.71 -8.68 11.93
C SER A 195 3.22 -8.70 11.56
N SER A 196 2.77 -7.69 10.80
CA SER A 196 1.39 -7.56 10.37
C SER A 196 1.15 -8.05 8.93
N VAL A 197 -0.03 -8.64 8.70
CA VAL A 197 -0.63 -8.75 7.37
C VAL A 197 -1.61 -7.60 7.15
N VAL A 198 -1.36 -6.84 6.10
CA VAL A 198 -2.18 -5.75 5.60
C VAL A 198 -3.16 -6.30 4.56
N PHE A 199 -4.45 -6.29 4.86
CA PHE A 199 -5.49 -6.63 3.90
C PHE A 199 -5.95 -5.39 3.13
N SER A 200 -5.83 -5.45 1.80
CA SER A 200 -6.23 -4.40 0.87
C SER A 200 -7.28 -4.87 -0.14
N ALA A 201 -7.82 -3.92 -0.93
CA ALA A 201 -8.76 -4.18 -2.02
C ALA A 201 -10.10 -4.83 -1.58
N GLY A 202 -10.58 -4.49 -0.39
CA GLY A 202 -11.92 -4.82 0.11
C GLY A 202 -11.98 -6.06 1.01
N PHE A 203 -13.20 -6.56 1.25
CA PHE A 203 -13.46 -7.60 2.23
C PHE A 203 -13.75 -8.96 1.57
N ASN A 204 -13.04 -10.01 1.99
CA ASN A 204 -13.26 -11.40 1.58
C ASN A 204 -13.50 -12.27 2.83
N ARG A 205 -14.75 -12.64 3.07
CA ARG A 205 -15.17 -13.46 4.23
C ARG A 205 -14.49 -14.84 4.27
N GLY A 206 -14.23 -15.44 3.10
CA GLY A 206 -13.58 -16.75 3.01
C GLY A 206 -12.11 -16.69 3.42
N LEU A 207 -11.39 -15.66 2.94
CA LEU A 207 -10.00 -15.41 3.34
C LEU A 207 -9.89 -15.04 4.83
N TYR A 208 -10.75 -14.13 5.30
CA TYR A 208 -10.70 -13.69 6.70
C TYR A 208 -11.11 -14.82 7.66
N GLY A 209 -12.06 -15.66 7.24
CA GLY A 209 -12.40 -16.89 7.96
C GLY A 209 -11.27 -17.92 7.98
N TYR A 210 -10.38 -17.92 6.98
CA TYR A 210 -9.23 -18.81 6.96
C TYR A 210 -8.12 -18.40 7.94
N ILE A 211 -8.06 -17.13 8.36
CA ILE A 211 -7.12 -16.65 9.40
C ILE A 211 -7.29 -17.45 10.70
N SER A 212 -8.52 -17.82 11.07
CA SER A 212 -8.81 -18.57 12.31
C SER A 212 -8.27 -20.00 12.32
N LYS A 213 -7.54 -20.42 11.27
CA LYS A 213 -6.83 -21.70 11.22
C LYS A 213 -5.40 -21.62 11.75
N PHE A 214 -4.89 -20.43 12.03
CA PHE A 214 -3.50 -20.19 12.39
C PHE A 214 -3.40 -19.64 13.81
N GLN A 215 -2.73 -20.39 14.69
CA GLN A 215 -2.64 -20.05 16.12
C GLN A 215 -1.89 -18.74 16.37
N ASP A 216 -0.89 -18.42 15.55
CA ASP A 216 -0.05 -17.23 15.74
C ASP A 216 -0.80 -15.89 15.57
N PHE A 217 -2.06 -15.90 15.14
CA PHE A 217 -2.94 -14.72 15.09
C PHE A 217 -3.77 -14.50 16.36
N TYR A 218 -3.72 -15.42 17.31
CA TYR A 218 -4.31 -15.29 18.64
C TYR A 218 -3.26 -14.82 19.62
N ARG A 219 -3.69 -14.22 20.73
CA ARG A 219 -2.76 -13.82 21.79
C ARG A 219 -2.13 -15.05 22.42
N ASP A 220 -0.85 -14.92 22.72
CA ASP A 220 -0.15 -15.92 23.52
C ASP A 220 -0.39 -15.71 25.02
N THR A 221 0.30 -16.49 25.85
CA THR A 221 0.19 -16.43 27.31
C THR A 221 0.74 -15.14 27.92
N THR A 222 1.58 -14.38 27.21
CA THR A 222 2.05 -13.05 27.66
C THR A 222 1.09 -11.95 27.22
N GLY A 223 0.08 -12.30 26.42
CA GLY A 223 -0.90 -11.39 25.87
C GLY A 223 -0.45 -10.76 24.57
N ASP A 224 0.63 -11.22 23.93
CA ASP A 224 1.18 -10.57 22.75
C ASP A 224 0.71 -11.25 21.46
N LEU A 225 0.66 -10.47 20.36
CA LEU A 225 0.26 -10.95 19.04
C LEU A 225 1.50 -11.13 18.16
N LYS A 226 1.79 -12.38 17.79
CA LYS A 226 2.89 -12.72 16.88
C LYS A 226 2.59 -12.30 15.44
N LYS A 227 1.39 -12.63 14.94
CA LYS A 227 0.89 -12.22 13.62
C LYS A 227 -0.24 -11.23 13.82
N LYS A 228 -0.02 -9.99 13.39
CA LYS A 228 -0.97 -8.88 13.55
C LYS A 228 -1.84 -8.73 12.30
N ILE A 229 -3.00 -8.10 12.46
CA ILE A 229 -3.92 -7.82 11.35
C ILE A 229 -4.06 -6.31 11.19
N THR A 230 -3.70 -5.81 10.01
CA THR A 230 -3.97 -4.44 9.57
C THR A 230 -5.06 -4.46 8.50
N ILE A 231 -6.13 -3.68 8.67
CA ILE A 231 -7.18 -3.54 7.66
C ILE A 231 -7.09 -2.15 7.02
N LYS A 232 -6.91 -2.11 5.70
CA LYS A 232 -7.06 -0.86 4.94
C LYS A 232 -8.53 -0.51 4.77
N VAL A 233 -8.91 0.69 5.19
CA VAL A 233 -10.31 1.15 5.27
C VAL A 233 -10.49 2.52 4.61
N SER A 234 -11.67 2.71 4.02
CA SER A 234 -12.09 3.96 3.37
C SER A 234 -13.11 4.75 4.19
N ASP A 235 -13.71 4.14 5.21
CA ASP A 235 -14.75 4.72 6.05
C ASP A 235 -14.91 3.93 7.36
N PHE A 236 -15.49 4.59 8.37
CA PHE A 236 -15.64 4.03 9.72
C PHE A 236 -16.60 2.83 9.76
N ARG A 237 -17.65 2.84 8.93
CA ARG A 237 -18.63 1.75 8.87
C ARG A 237 -17.98 0.45 8.38
N SER A 238 -17.17 0.51 7.34
CA SER A 238 -16.41 -0.62 6.80
C SER A 238 -15.44 -1.19 7.83
N ALA A 239 -14.77 -0.32 8.60
CA ALA A 239 -13.91 -0.72 9.71
C ALA A 239 -14.67 -1.55 10.75
N LEU A 240 -15.82 -1.06 11.24
CA LEU A 240 -16.64 -1.79 12.21
C LEU A 240 -17.18 -3.13 11.66
N ILE A 241 -17.65 -3.17 10.41
CA ILE A 241 -18.19 -4.40 9.82
C ILE A 241 -17.12 -5.48 9.73
N GLN A 242 -15.93 -5.12 9.24
CA GLN A 242 -14.81 -6.05 9.13
C GLN A 242 -14.28 -6.46 10.51
N GLY A 243 -14.19 -5.50 11.44
CA GLY A 243 -13.81 -5.73 12.83
C GLY A 243 -14.73 -6.74 13.51
N LYS A 244 -16.05 -6.54 13.46
CA LYS A 244 -17.01 -7.46 14.09
C LYS A 244 -16.92 -8.87 13.53
N PHE A 245 -16.65 -8.99 12.22
CA PHE A 245 -16.47 -10.31 11.60
C PHE A 245 -15.24 -11.04 12.14
N LEU A 246 -14.08 -10.36 12.26
CA LEU A 246 -12.85 -10.96 12.80
C LEU A 246 -12.98 -11.21 14.31
N ALA A 247 -13.54 -10.26 15.06
CA ALA A 247 -13.79 -10.38 16.49
C ALA A 247 -14.66 -11.60 16.82
N SER A 248 -15.68 -11.90 16.00
CA SER A 248 -16.52 -13.11 16.17
C SER A 248 -15.76 -14.43 16.05
N LYS A 249 -14.49 -14.40 15.61
CA LYS A 249 -13.56 -15.53 15.48
C LYS A 249 -12.41 -15.47 16.48
N GLY A 250 -12.48 -14.57 17.46
CA GLY A 250 -11.42 -14.30 18.44
C GLY A 250 -10.19 -13.60 17.87
N LEU A 251 -10.28 -13.07 16.66
CA LEU A 251 -9.18 -12.39 15.98
C LEU A 251 -9.24 -10.90 16.24
N GLU A 252 -8.06 -10.30 16.43
CA GLU A 252 -7.92 -8.89 16.79
C GLU A 252 -7.32 -8.09 15.64
N ILE A 253 -7.91 -6.93 15.37
CA ILE A 253 -7.32 -5.97 14.45
C ILE A 253 -6.35 -5.12 15.25
N SER A 254 -5.07 -5.16 14.88
CA SER A 254 -4.03 -4.35 15.53
C SER A 254 -3.96 -2.93 14.94
N GLU A 255 -4.44 -2.75 13.71
CA GLU A 255 -4.39 -1.46 13.00
C GLU A 255 -5.53 -1.29 11.99
N PHE A 256 -6.22 -0.15 12.05
CA PHE A 256 -7.04 0.36 10.95
C PHE A 256 -6.25 1.42 10.18
N ARG A 257 -5.94 1.12 8.92
CA ARG A 257 -5.16 2.00 8.05
C ARG A 257 -6.09 2.75 7.10
N ILE A 258 -6.33 4.01 7.39
CA ILE A 258 -7.17 4.90 6.58
C ILE A 258 -6.39 5.31 5.33
N GLU A 259 -7.01 5.14 4.16
CA GLU A 259 -6.41 5.56 2.89
C GLU A 259 -7.28 6.61 2.20
N SER A 260 -6.65 7.64 1.61
CA SER A 260 -7.32 8.47 0.62
C SER A 260 -7.80 7.62 -0.56
N GLY A 261 -9.02 7.87 -1.03
CA GLY A 261 -9.62 7.16 -2.14
C GLY A 261 -8.94 7.43 -3.49
N LEU A 262 -8.45 8.65 -3.72
CA LEU A 262 -7.88 9.07 -5.01
C LEU A 262 -6.45 9.62 -4.95
N ASN A 263 -5.98 10.04 -3.78
CA ASN A 263 -4.72 10.76 -3.59
C ASN A 263 -3.55 9.83 -3.17
N CYS A 264 -3.82 8.53 -3.07
CA CYS A 264 -2.82 7.47 -2.93
C CYS A 264 -2.25 7.06 -4.30
N GLY A 265 -1.09 6.40 -4.31
CA GLY A 265 -0.64 5.65 -5.49
C GLY A 265 -1.42 4.34 -5.67
N GLY A 266 -1.31 3.71 -6.83
CA GLY A 266 -1.93 2.42 -7.12
C GLY A 266 -3.40 2.50 -7.50
N HIS A 267 -4.19 1.56 -7.00
CA HIS A 267 -5.64 1.51 -7.26
C HIS A 267 -6.32 2.72 -6.63
N ALA A 268 -7.28 3.31 -7.34
CA ALA A 268 -8.08 4.39 -6.83
C ALA A 268 -9.52 3.89 -6.56
N PHE A 269 -10.01 4.20 -5.37
CA PHE A 269 -11.35 3.85 -4.91
C PHE A 269 -12.04 5.12 -4.42
N ALA A 270 -12.63 5.86 -5.34
CA ALA A 270 -13.43 7.03 -4.99
C ALA A 270 -14.59 6.61 -4.08
N SER A 271 -14.65 7.18 -2.88
CA SER A 271 -15.85 7.18 -2.05
C SER A 271 -16.98 7.96 -2.76
N GLN A 272 -18.19 7.92 -2.21
CA GLN A 272 -19.31 8.73 -2.73
C GLN A 272 -19.17 10.20 -2.31
N GLY A 273 -18.08 10.87 -2.75
CA GLY A 273 -17.79 12.27 -2.47
C GLY A 273 -17.20 12.56 -1.08
N LEU A 274 -16.97 11.54 -0.24
CA LEU A 274 -16.38 11.71 1.10
C LEU A 274 -14.87 11.91 1.00
N LEU A 275 -14.40 13.11 1.33
CA LEU A 275 -12.97 13.45 1.35
C LEU A 275 -12.27 12.87 2.59
N LEU A 276 -10.97 12.60 2.46
CA LEU A 276 -10.12 12.12 3.56
C LEU A 276 -10.31 12.87 4.90
N PRO A 277 -10.27 14.22 4.99
CA PRO A 277 -10.44 14.92 6.27
C PRO A 277 -11.78 14.62 6.96
N SER A 278 -12.87 14.43 6.21
CA SER A 278 -14.17 14.06 6.77
C SER A 278 -14.15 12.64 7.36
N ILE A 279 -13.46 11.71 6.68
CA ILE A 279 -13.27 10.34 7.16
C ILE A 279 -12.42 10.36 8.44
N LEU A 280 -11.31 11.10 8.45
CA LEU A 280 -10.43 11.22 9.61
C LEU A 280 -11.16 11.83 10.82
N LYS A 281 -11.98 12.86 10.60
CA LYS A 281 -12.83 13.43 11.65
C LYS A 281 -13.74 12.37 12.28
N GLU A 282 -14.42 11.55 11.47
CA GLU A 282 -15.28 10.49 11.97
C GLU A 282 -14.51 9.45 12.79
N PHE A 283 -13.34 9.02 12.32
CA PHE A 283 -12.49 8.09 13.07
C PHE A 283 -12.00 8.69 14.39
N HIS A 284 -11.60 9.97 14.38
CA HIS A 284 -11.16 10.67 15.58
C HIS A 284 -12.28 10.72 16.63
N GLU A 285 -13.49 11.13 16.24
CA GLU A 285 -14.65 11.26 17.13
C GLU A 285 -15.18 9.90 17.64
N LYS A 286 -14.98 8.83 16.88
CA LYS A 286 -15.56 7.50 17.17
C LYS A 286 -14.53 6.41 17.49
N LYS A 287 -13.25 6.75 17.72
CA LYS A 287 -12.17 5.78 17.98
C LYS A 287 -12.52 4.80 19.09
N GLU A 288 -13.00 5.29 20.23
CA GLU A 288 -13.40 4.48 21.39
C GLU A 288 -14.49 3.43 21.05
N LEU A 289 -15.33 3.71 20.05
CA LEU A 289 -16.39 2.80 19.62
C LEU A 289 -15.83 1.54 18.96
N LEU A 290 -14.63 1.58 18.38
CA LEU A 290 -13.96 0.40 17.83
C LEU A 290 -13.64 -0.58 18.97
N THR A 291 -12.96 -0.13 20.02
CA THR A 291 -12.59 -0.99 21.15
C THR A 291 -13.82 -1.50 21.89
N THR A 292 -14.73 -0.60 22.27
CA THR A 292 -15.92 -0.93 23.07
C THR A 292 -16.90 -1.86 22.35
N GLN A 293 -16.94 -1.87 21.01
CA GLN A 293 -17.78 -2.82 20.26
C GLN A 293 -17.08 -4.13 19.90
N LEU A 294 -15.76 -4.14 19.74
CA LEU A 294 -15.04 -5.33 19.26
C LEU A 294 -14.58 -6.23 20.42
N GLN A 295 -14.05 -5.64 21.49
CA GLN A 295 -13.44 -6.37 22.60
C GLN A 295 -14.43 -7.33 23.30
N PRO A 296 -15.70 -6.96 23.59
CA PRO A 296 -16.64 -7.90 24.19
C PRO A 296 -16.94 -9.13 23.31
N ILE A 297 -16.92 -8.95 21.98
CA ILE A 297 -17.13 -10.04 21.02
C ILE A 297 -15.94 -11.01 21.06
N ILE A 298 -14.71 -10.47 21.16
CA ILE A 298 -13.49 -11.26 21.28
C ILE A 298 -13.49 -12.04 22.60
N GLN A 299 -13.76 -11.39 23.72
CA GLN A 299 -13.81 -12.05 25.04
C GLN A 299 -14.85 -13.19 25.06
N SER A 300 -16.05 -12.95 24.53
CA SER A 300 -17.08 -13.98 24.41
C SER A 300 -16.63 -15.17 23.54
N PHE A 301 -15.82 -14.94 22.51
CA PHE A 301 -15.22 -16.03 21.74
C PHE A 301 -14.25 -16.86 22.60
N TYR A 302 -13.33 -16.22 23.31
CA TYR A 302 -12.33 -16.90 24.17
C TYR A 302 -13.03 -17.74 25.24
N GLU A 303 -14.01 -17.17 25.94
CA GLU A 303 -14.85 -17.88 26.92
C GLU A 303 -15.52 -19.11 26.31
N LYS A 304 -16.11 -18.97 25.11
CA LYS A 304 -16.81 -20.06 24.42
C LYS A 304 -15.88 -21.22 24.04
N VAL A 305 -14.62 -20.94 23.71
CA VAL A 305 -13.63 -21.96 23.35
C VAL A 305 -12.81 -22.46 24.55
N GLY A 306 -13.13 -22.00 25.77
CA GLY A 306 -12.45 -22.40 27.00
C GLY A 306 -11.03 -21.86 27.13
N LEU A 307 -10.76 -20.69 26.56
CA LEU A 307 -9.49 -19.98 26.68
C LEU A 307 -9.67 -18.71 27.52
N ASP A 308 -8.67 -18.33 28.30
CA ASP A 308 -8.67 -17.07 29.03
C ASP A 308 -8.19 -15.93 28.13
N TYR A 309 -8.92 -14.81 28.14
CA TYR A 309 -8.48 -13.59 27.47
C TYR A 309 -7.49 -12.83 28.39
N PRO A 310 -6.24 -12.58 27.96
CA PRO A 310 -5.21 -12.00 28.83
C PRO A 310 -5.60 -10.62 29.39
N GLU A 311 -5.42 -10.38 30.69
CA GLU A 311 -5.77 -9.09 31.32
C GLU A 311 -5.01 -7.91 30.71
N LYS A 312 -3.71 -8.09 30.38
CA LYS A 312 -2.88 -7.07 29.70
C LYS A 312 -3.53 -6.59 28.40
N ALA A 313 -4.17 -7.51 27.67
CA ALA A 313 -4.81 -7.25 26.38
C ALA A 313 -6.10 -6.43 26.48
N LYS A 314 -6.65 -6.23 27.69
CA LYS A 314 -7.86 -5.42 27.86
C LYS A 314 -7.64 -3.93 27.65
N GLN A 315 -6.38 -3.49 27.74
CA GLN A 315 -5.98 -2.08 27.58
C GLN A 315 -5.50 -1.77 26.16
N ASP A 316 -5.35 -2.78 25.31
CA ASP A 316 -4.88 -2.58 23.95
C ASP A 316 -5.99 -2.01 23.07
N GLU A 317 -5.65 -0.94 22.35
CA GLU A 317 -6.50 -0.33 21.33
C GLU A 317 -5.88 -0.53 19.94
N PRO A 318 -6.71 -0.72 18.90
CA PRO A 318 -6.20 -0.74 17.53
C PRO A 318 -5.59 0.62 17.18
N LEU A 319 -4.44 0.59 16.52
CA LEU A 319 -3.83 1.79 15.95
C LEU A 319 -4.71 2.35 14.83
N ILE A 320 -4.80 3.68 14.75
CA ILE A 320 -5.41 4.40 13.64
C ILE A 320 -4.31 5.10 12.86
N THR A 321 -4.00 4.59 11.68
CA THR A 321 -2.96 5.17 10.82
C THR A 321 -3.59 5.75 9.57
N VAL A 322 -2.87 6.65 8.92
CA VAL A 322 -3.36 7.32 7.70
C VAL A 322 -2.31 7.38 6.61
N GLN A 323 -2.74 7.27 5.36
CA GLN A 323 -1.90 7.52 4.21
C GLN A 323 -2.68 8.09 3.01
N GLY A 324 -1.94 8.79 2.16
CA GLY A 324 -2.46 9.37 0.92
C GLY A 324 -2.16 10.86 0.83
N GLY A 325 -1.39 11.25 -0.18
CA GLY A 325 -1.15 12.63 -0.55
C GLY A 325 -0.29 13.50 0.38
N VAL A 326 0.19 12.97 1.51
CA VAL A 326 1.10 13.69 2.43
C VAL A 326 2.41 14.01 1.74
N GLY A 327 2.85 15.26 1.86
CA GLY A 327 4.03 15.79 1.19
C GLY A 327 4.95 16.64 2.08
N THR A 328 4.51 17.12 3.25
CA THR A 328 5.37 17.89 4.18
C THR A 328 5.27 17.39 5.62
N ASP A 329 6.26 17.73 6.45
CA ASP A 329 6.26 17.44 7.89
C ASP A 329 5.08 18.11 8.60
N GLY A 330 4.73 19.35 8.23
CA GLY A 330 3.58 20.05 8.78
C GLY A 330 2.25 19.33 8.52
N GLU A 331 2.05 18.81 7.31
CA GLU A 331 0.88 17.99 6.97
C GLU A 331 0.85 16.70 7.81
N ALA A 332 1.99 16.01 7.96
CA ALA A 332 2.08 14.80 8.77
C ALA A 332 1.81 15.09 10.26
N LYS A 333 2.38 16.18 10.79
CA LYS A 333 2.19 16.62 12.17
C LYS A 333 0.72 16.91 12.46
N ARG A 334 0.03 17.54 11.51
CA ARG A 334 -1.40 17.77 11.60
C ARG A 334 -2.23 16.50 11.65
N LEU A 335 -1.91 15.50 10.83
CA LEU A 335 -2.60 14.20 10.87
C LEU A 335 -2.46 13.52 12.24
N VAL A 336 -1.30 13.68 12.88
CA VAL A 336 -1.05 13.14 14.22
C VAL A 336 -1.73 13.98 15.31
N GLU A 337 -1.50 15.30 15.35
CA GLU A 337 -1.94 16.15 16.45
C GLU A 337 -3.43 16.51 16.39
N ASP A 338 -3.97 16.82 15.22
CA ASP A 338 -5.36 17.28 15.08
C ASP A 338 -6.35 16.12 14.85
N PHE A 339 -5.91 15.07 14.14
CA PHE A 339 -6.77 13.92 13.84
C PHE A 339 -6.48 12.71 14.74
N GLY A 340 -5.46 12.77 15.59
CA GLY A 340 -5.12 11.69 16.53
C GLY A 340 -4.64 10.41 15.84
N CYS A 341 -4.05 10.52 14.65
CA CYS A 341 -3.48 9.35 13.96
C CYS A 341 -2.19 8.91 14.67
N ASP A 342 -2.03 7.61 14.86
CA ASP A 342 -0.88 6.99 15.52
C ASP A 342 0.38 6.98 14.63
N SER A 343 0.20 6.95 13.29
CA SER A 343 1.31 7.00 12.32
C SER A 343 0.82 7.43 10.93
N VAL A 344 1.75 7.98 10.14
CA VAL A 344 1.52 8.40 8.75
C VAL A 344 2.31 7.54 7.77
N GLY A 345 1.63 7.01 6.75
CA GLY A 345 2.26 6.23 5.68
C GLY A 345 2.76 7.10 4.52
N TRP A 346 4.04 6.98 4.18
CA TRP A 346 4.69 7.71 3.09
C TRP A 346 5.05 6.75 1.95
N GLY A 347 4.24 6.76 0.89
CA GLY A 347 4.41 5.86 -0.26
C GLY A 347 5.24 6.48 -1.38
N SER A 348 4.57 7.18 -2.31
CA SER A 348 5.15 7.68 -3.55
C SER A 348 6.50 8.42 -3.42
N PRO A 349 6.75 9.24 -2.38
CA PRO A 349 8.06 9.88 -2.21
C PRO A 349 9.23 8.88 -2.11
N PHE A 350 9.02 7.71 -1.50
CA PHE A 350 10.05 6.67 -1.40
C PHE A 350 10.34 5.95 -2.72
N LEU A 351 9.51 6.11 -3.76
CA LEU A 351 9.85 5.66 -5.12
C LEU A 351 11.06 6.41 -5.69
N LEU A 352 11.39 7.58 -5.13
CA LEU A 352 12.54 8.40 -5.49
C LEU A 352 13.75 8.20 -4.55
N VAL A 353 13.71 7.17 -3.71
CA VAL A 353 14.77 6.84 -2.73
C VAL A 353 15.31 5.44 -3.03
N PRO A 354 16.37 5.29 -3.87
CA PRO A 354 16.94 3.99 -4.22
C PRO A 354 17.55 3.24 -3.04
N GLU A 355 17.91 3.96 -1.96
CA GLU A 355 18.27 3.35 -0.68
C GLU A 355 17.13 2.59 -0.02
N ALA A 356 15.86 2.86 -0.36
CA ALA A 356 14.67 2.26 0.26
C ALA A 356 13.83 1.39 -0.68
N THR A 357 13.88 1.63 -1.99
CA THR A 357 13.05 0.92 -2.98
C THR A 357 13.88 0.38 -4.15
N CYS A 358 13.34 -0.59 -4.89
CA CYS A 358 13.96 -1.15 -6.08
C CYS A 358 13.26 -0.66 -7.37
N VAL A 359 13.27 0.66 -7.58
CA VAL A 359 12.84 1.29 -8.83
C VAL A 359 14.01 1.32 -9.81
N ASP A 360 13.80 0.88 -11.05
CA ASP A 360 14.79 0.96 -12.12
C ASP A 360 15.05 2.40 -12.56
N SER A 361 16.23 2.66 -13.13
CA SER A 361 16.64 4.03 -13.50
C SER A 361 15.73 4.71 -14.52
N ASP A 362 15.16 3.97 -15.46
CA ASP A 362 14.37 4.56 -16.55
C ASP A 362 13.03 5.03 -15.96
N THR A 363 12.44 4.22 -15.08
CA THR A 363 11.26 4.60 -14.30
C THR A 363 11.55 5.74 -13.31
N LEU A 364 12.70 5.71 -12.63
CA LEU A 364 13.12 6.77 -11.72
C LEU A 364 13.22 8.11 -12.47
N GLU A 365 13.76 8.11 -13.68
CA GLU A 365 13.87 9.29 -14.52
C GLU A 365 12.50 9.83 -14.95
N LEU A 366 11.55 8.94 -15.27
CA LEU A 366 10.16 9.35 -15.54
C LEU A 366 9.51 10.02 -14.33
N LEU A 367 9.72 9.48 -13.12
CA LEU A 367 9.14 10.04 -11.89
C LEU A 367 9.67 11.44 -11.58
N LYS A 368 10.99 11.65 -11.66
CA LYS A 368 11.64 12.93 -11.34
C LYS A 368 11.24 14.06 -12.31
N ASN A 369 10.91 13.71 -13.55
CA ASN A 369 10.50 14.66 -14.58
C ASN A 369 8.97 14.75 -14.77
N ALA A 370 8.19 14.05 -13.95
CA ALA A 370 6.74 13.96 -14.11
C ALA A 370 6.07 15.31 -13.89
N LYS A 371 5.20 15.69 -14.82
CA LYS A 371 4.34 16.86 -14.71
C LYS A 371 2.89 16.46 -14.43
N LYS A 372 2.05 17.45 -14.16
CA LYS A 372 0.64 17.24 -13.82
C LYS A 372 -0.13 16.51 -14.93
N GLU A 373 0.16 16.84 -16.18
CA GLU A 373 -0.42 16.24 -17.39
C GLU A 373 0.01 14.78 -17.65
N ASP A 374 1.12 14.36 -17.05
CA ASP A 374 1.64 12.99 -17.15
C ASP A 374 0.93 12.03 -16.19
N LEU A 375 0.26 12.56 -15.17
CA LEU A 375 -0.49 11.77 -14.20
C LEU A 375 -1.97 11.74 -14.54
N TYR A 376 -2.54 10.54 -14.53
CA TYR A 376 -3.93 10.36 -14.88
C TYR A 376 -4.54 9.14 -14.19
N LEU A 377 -5.85 9.19 -14.02
CA LEU A 377 -6.62 8.05 -13.55
C LEU A 377 -6.93 7.13 -14.74
N SER A 378 -6.24 6.00 -14.78
CA SER A 378 -6.22 5.09 -15.93
C SER A 378 -7.22 3.95 -15.85
N SER A 379 -7.66 3.46 -17.00
CA SER A 379 -8.51 2.28 -17.21
C SER A 379 -7.71 1.00 -17.46
N VAL A 380 -6.37 1.01 -17.35
CA VAL A 380 -5.48 -0.04 -17.89
C VAL A 380 -5.59 -1.39 -17.18
N SER A 381 -6.23 -1.44 -16.01
CA SER A 381 -6.36 -2.67 -15.23
C SER A 381 -7.21 -3.73 -15.92
N PRO A 382 -6.73 -4.98 -15.97
CA PRO A 382 -7.56 -6.10 -16.40
C PRO A 382 -8.81 -6.32 -15.55
N LEU A 383 -8.81 -5.86 -14.29
CA LEU A 383 -9.94 -5.98 -13.36
C LEU A 383 -10.99 -4.87 -13.52
N GLY A 384 -10.75 -3.87 -14.37
CA GLY A 384 -11.67 -2.75 -14.58
C GLY A 384 -11.68 -1.69 -13.46
N VAL A 385 -10.88 -1.87 -12.41
CA VAL A 385 -10.68 -0.87 -11.35
C VAL A 385 -9.71 0.20 -11.86
N PRO A 386 -9.96 1.50 -11.62
CA PRO A 386 -9.06 2.56 -12.06
C PRO A 386 -7.80 2.69 -11.20
N PHE A 387 -6.72 3.21 -11.78
CA PHE A 387 -5.40 3.34 -11.14
C PHE A 387 -4.76 4.69 -11.44
N ASN A 388 -4.13 5.29 -10.45
CA ASN A 388 -3.20 6.39 -10.71
C ASN A 388 -2.02 5.84 -11.51
N ASN A 389 -1.74 6.45 -12.66
CA ASN A 389 -0.75 5.97 -13.60
C ASN A 389 0.07 7.14 -14.15
N LEU A 390 1.27 6.80 -14.64
CA LEU A 390 2.18 7.75 -15.28
C LEU A 390 2.25 7.48 -16.78
N ARG A 391 2.25 8.54 -17.57
CA ARG A 391 2.45 8.45 -19.03
C ARG A 391 3.88 8.07 -19.38
N ASN A 392 4.04 7.55 -20.59
CA ASN A 392 5.31 7.19 -21.22
C ASN A 392 6.10 6.10 -20.47
N THR A 393 5.42 5.29 -19.66
CA THR A 393 6.03 4.10 -19.04
C THR A 393 6.41 3.07 -20.10
N GLY A 394 7.43 2.26 -19.84
CA GLY A 394 7.81 1.17 -20.75
C GLY A 394 6.66 0.19 -21.01
N SER A 395 5.76 0.03 -20.03
CA SER A 395 4.50 -0.69 -20.19
C SER A 395 3.55 -0.04 -21.21
N GLU A 396 3.35 1.28 -21.16
CA GLU A 396 2.49 1.99 -22.11
C GLU A 396 3.07 1.91 -23.53
N VAL A 397 4.38 2.14 -23.68
CA VAL A 397 5.10 2.03 -24.96
C VAL A 397 4.94 0.63 -25.54
N TRP A 398 5.25 -0.40 -24.76
CA TRP A 398 5.10 -1.80 -25.19
C TRP A 398 3.66 -2.13 -25.60
N THR A 399 2.67 -1.60 -24.87
CA THR A 399 1.25 -1.87 -25.17
C THR A 399 0.83 -1.22 -26.50
N LYS A 400 1.27 0.02 -26.76
CA LYS A 400 1.06 0.71 -28.04
C LYS A 400 1.74 -0.01 -29.20
N GLU A 401 2.96 -0.50 -29.02
CA GLU A 401 3.66 -1.28 -30.05
C GLU A 401 2.93 -2.60 -30.33
N LYS A 402 2.50 -3.31 -29.28
CA LYS A 402 1.79 -4.58 -29.41
C LYS A 402 0.42 -4.45 -30.05
N SER A 403 -0.32 -3.38 -29.82
CA SER A 403 -1.66 -3.20 -30.37
C SER A 403 -1.70 -3.17 -31.90
N THR A 404 -0.58 -2.83 -32.54
CA THR A 404 -0.44 -2.78 -34.01
C THR A 404 0.02 -4.11 -34.64
N GLN A 405 0.42 -5.08 -33.82
CA GLN A 405 0.89 -6.39 -34.30
C GLN A 405 -0.28 -7.35 -34.53
N GLN A 406 -0.06 -8.40 -35.34
CA GLN A 406 -1.05 -9.47 -35.58
C GLN A 406 -1.48 -10.21 -34.29
N LYS A 407 -0.63 -10.18 -33.25
CA LYS A 407 -0.88 -10.77 -31.94
C LYS A 407 -0.87 -9.66 -30.88
N PRO A 408 -1.96 -8.89 -30.74
CA PRO A 408 -2.03 -7.82 -29.76
C PRO A 408 -2.05 -8.37 -28.33
N GLY A 409 -1.64 -7.57 -27.35
CA GLY A 409 -1.66 -7.95 -25.93
C GLY A 409 -0.61 -8.97 -25.48
N SER A 410 -0.77 -9.44 -24.25
CA SER A 410 0.17 -10.35 -23.56
C SER A 410 -0.22 -11.82 -23.72
N SER A 411 0.76 -12.72 -23.66
CA SER A 411 0.51 -14.16 -23.50
C SER A 411 -0.05 -14.53 -22.11
N CYS A 412 -0.12 -13.56 -21.19
CA CYS A 412 -0.60 -13.71 -19.81
C CYS A 412 0.13 -14.81 -19.02
N PRO A 413 1.47 -14.75 -18.90
CA PRO A 413 2.26 -15.88 -18.37
C PRO A 413 1.96 -16.20 -16.90
N LYS A 414 1.60 -15.19 -16.09
CA LYS A 414 1.31 -15.37 -14.65
C LYS A 414 -0.16 -15.67 -14.37
N GLY A 415 -1.08 -14.97 -15.05
CA GLY A 415 -2.52 -15.24 -14.98
C GLY A 415 -3.19 -14.93 -13.64
N PHE A 416 -2.64 -13.99 -12.83
CA PHE A 416 -3.21 -13.61 -11.54
C PHE A 416 -4.49 -12.78 -11.66
N LEU A 417 -4.53 -11.84 -12.61
CA LEU A 417 -5.68 -10.94 -12.84
C LEU A 417 -6.72 -11.51 -13.84
N VAL A 418 -6.73 -12.83 -14.05
CA VAL A 418 -7.70 -13.50 -14.94
C VAL A 418 -9.06 -13.56 -14.23
N SER A 419 -10.05 -12.82 -14.74
CA SER A 419 -11.38 -12.75 -14.14
C SER A 419 -12.55 -12.61 -15.12
N ASN A 420 -12.29 -12.14 -16.35
CA ASN A 420 -13.34 -11.82 -17.32
C ASN A 420 -13.92 -13.10 -17.95
N LYS A 421 -15.26 -13.15 -18.08
CA LYS A 421 -16.02 -14.29 -18.59
C LYS A 421 -16.76 -14.03 -19.92
N GLU A 422 -16.50 -12.89 -20.57
CA GLU A 422 -17.20 -12.44 -21.78
C GLU A 422 -17.14 -13.49 -22.91
N TYR A 423 -16.05 -14.23 -22.99
CA TYR A 423 -15.84 -15.29 -23.98
C TYR A 423 -15.62 -16.67 -23.36
N SER A 424 -16.21 -16.89 -22.19
CA SER A 424 -16.15 -18.16 -21.46
C SER A 424 -17.35 -19.05 -21.78
N ASP A 425 -17.64 -19.23 -23.07
CA ASP A 425 -18.77 -20.04 -23.55
C ASP A 425 -18.73 -21.47 -23.02
N LEU A 426 -19.91 -22.07 -22.90
CA LEU A 426 -20.08 -23.46 -22.52
C LEU A 426 -19.51 -24.37 -23.62
N SER A 427 -18.49 -25.16 -23.30
CA SER A 427 -18.05 -26.28 -24.13
C SER A 427 -18.33 -27.57 -23.38
N ASN A 428 -19.06 -28.51 -24.00
CA ASN A 428 -19.42 -29.81 -23.42
C ASN A 428 -20.12 -29.73 -22.03
N GLY A 429 -21.03 -28.76 -21.85
CA GLY A 429 -21.77 -28.59 -20.59
C GLY A 429 -20.95 -28.06 -19.42
N LYS A 430 -19.71 -27.62 -19.64
CA LYS A 430 -18.85 -26.96 -18.63
C LYS A 430 -18.59 -25.50 -19.01
N ALA A 431 -18.72 -24.60 -18.05
CA ALA A 431 -18.39 -23.19 -18.24
C ALA A 431 -16.93 -23.04 -18.67
N GLY A 432 -16.68 -22.26 -19.72
CA GLY A 432 -15.32 -21.94 -20.17
C GLY A 432 -14.51 -21.27 -19.06
N LYS A 433 -13.18 -21.37 -19.14
CA LYS A 433 -12.29 -20.68 -18.18
C LYS A 433 -12.34 -19.16 -18.43
N PRO A 434 -12.26 -18.33 -17.39
CA PRO A 434 -12.11 -16.88 -17.55
C PRO A 434 -10.81 -16.55 -18.30
N ILE A 435 -10.80 -15.41 -19.00
CA ILE A 435 -9.67 -14.94 -19.81
C ILE A 435 -9.24 -13.56 -19.30
N CYS A 436 -7.96 -13.23 -19.37
CA CYS A 436 -7.46 -11.89 -19.03
C CYS A 436 -7.75 -10.91 -20.17
N THR A 437 -8.33 -9.75 -19.87
CA THR A 437 -8.66 -8.72 -20.87
C THR A 437 -7.43 -8.07 -21.53
N ALA A 438 -6.26 -8.17 -20.89
CA ALA A 438 -4.98 -7.75 -21.49
C ALA A 438 -4.31 -8.84 -22.34
N SER A 439 -4.93 -10.03 -22.47
CA SER A 439 -4.31 -11.15 -23.19
C SER A 439 -4.58 -11.11 -24.69
N THR A 440 -3.66 -11.69 -25.46
CA THR A 440 -3.85 -11.90 -26.90
C THR A 440 -5.09 -12.71 -27.21
N GLU A 441 -5.39 -13.74 -26.40
CA GLU A 441 -6.59 -14.54 -26.60
C GLU A 441 -7.87 -13.68 -26.52
N PHE A 442 -7.98 -12.84 -25.49
CA PHE A 442 -9.13 -11.97 -25.33
C PHE A 442 -9.24 -10.95 -26.46
N LEU A 443 -8.13 -10.28 -26.81
CA LEU A 443 -8.14 -9.22 -27.81
C LEU A 443 -8.50 -9.74 -29.20
N LEU A 444 -8.02 -10.93 -29.59
CA LEU A 444 -8.40 -11.54 -30.87
C LEU A 444 -9.92 -11.84 -30.92
N LYS A 445 -10.47 -12.42 -29.85
CA LYS A 445 -11.92 -12.67 -29.74
C LYS A 445 -12.72 -11.37 -29.75
N LYS A 446 -12.25 -10.35 -29.02
CA LYS A 446 -12.88 -9.03 -28.97
C LYS A 446 -12.88 -8.34 -30.33
N PHE A 447 -11.76 -8.35 -31.04
CA PHE A 447 -11.65 -7.75 -32.37
C PHE A 447 -12.56 -8.43 -33.38
N ASN A 448 -12.65 -9.77 -33.35
CA ASN A 448 -13.59 -10.50 -34.18
C ASN A 448 -15.03 -10.09 -33.89
N SER A 449 -15.42 -10.01 -32.61
CA SER A 449 -16.78 -9.56 -32.23
C SER A 449 -17.09 -8.12 -32.65
N ILE A 450 -16.09 -7.22 -32.61
CA ILE A 450 -16.25 -5.83 -33.06
C ILE A 450 -16.40 -5.78 -34.58
N SER A 451 -15.68 -6.64 -35.31
CA SER A 451 -15.74 -6.66 -36.78
C SER A 451 -17.14 -6.97 -37.32
N THR A 452 -17.90 -7.79 -36.59
CA THR A 452 -19.27 -8.21 -36.94
C THR A 452 -20.35 -7.21 -36.54
N LEU A 453 -20.03 -6.13 -35.83
CA LEU A 453 -21.01 -5.10 -35.46
C LEU A 453 -21.49 -4.34 -36.71
N GLU A 454 -22.77 -4.05 -36.80
CA GLU A 454 -23.36 -3.18 -37.84
C GLU A 454 -23.20 -1.70 -37.44
N THR A 455 -21.95 -1.25 -37.32
CA THR A 455 -21.63 0.17 -37.05
C THR A 455 -20.52 0.69 -37.98
N SER A 456 -20.30 2.01 -37.97
CA SER A 456 -19.28 2.71 -38.74
C SER A 456 -17.87 2.18 -38.44
N SER A 457 -16.95 2.32 -39.41
CA SER A 457 -15.54 1.96 -39.22
C SER A 457 -14.91 2.74 -38.07
N PHE A 458 -15.28 4.02 -37.93
CA PHE A 458 -14.80 4.89 -36.86
C PHE A 458 -15.15 4.34 -35.47
N GLU A 459 -16.41 3.99 -35.23
CA GLU A 459 -16.84 3.40 -33.96
C GLU A 459 -16.16 2.06 -33.68
N LYS A 460 -15.96 1.22 -34.71
CA LYS A 460 -15.22 -0.03 -34.57
C LYS A 460 -13.78 0.21 -34.12
N ASP A 461 -13.13 1.24 -34.65
CA ASP A 461 -11.75 1.56 -34.28
C ASP A 461 -11.66 2.13 -32.87
N GLU A 462 -12.59 2.97 -32.44
CA GLU A 462 -12.68 3.43 -31.03
C GLU A 462 -12.85 2.25 -30.05
N LEU A 463 -13.74 1.31 -30.36
CA LEU A 463 -13.94 0.11 -29.54
C LEU A 463 -12.68 -0.75 -29.44
N LYS A 464 -11.93 -0.90 -30.54
CA LYS A 464 -10.66 -1.63 -30.55
C LYS A 464 -9.60 -0.90 -29.74
N MET A 465 -9.48 0.42 -29.87
CA MET A 465 -8.53 1.23 -29.10
C MET A 465 -8.78 1.09 -27.60
N LYS A 466 -10.04 1.17 -27.17
CA LYS A 466 -10.42 0.97 -25.76
C LYS A 466 -10.09 -0.44 -25.25
N ALA A 467 -10.21 -1.47 -26.10
CA ALA A 467 -9.89 -2.84 -25.71
C ALA A 467 -8.39 -3.04 -25.47
N VAL A 468 -7.52 -2.44 -26.30
CA VAL A 468 -6.05 -2.62 -26.21
C VAL A 468 -5.39 -1.83 -25.09
N GLU A 469 -6.10 -0.92 -24.41
CA GLU A 469 -5.57 -0.18 -23.25
C GLU A 469 -5.19 -1.09 -22.08
N LYS A 470 -5.67 -2.34 -22.05
CA LYS A 470 -5.44 -3.28 -20.95
C LYS A 470 -3.99 -3.77 -20.92
N VAL A 471 -3.37 -3.64 -19.75
CA VAL A 471 -1.95 -3.93 -19.54
C VAL A 471 -1.73 -5.22 -18.74
N CYS A 472 -0.64 -5.94 -19.00
CA CYS A 472 -0.22 -7.10 -18.20
C CYS A 472 0.40 -6.69 -16.86
N LEU A 473 -0.41 -6.10 -15.97
CA LEU A 473 0.03 -5.60 -14.67
C LEU A 473 0.69 -6.67 -13.79
N CYS A 474 0.33 -7.96 -13.95
CA CYS A 474 0.94 -9.07 -13.23
C CYS A 474 2.46 -9.15 -13.45
N GLU A 475 2.92 -8.77 -14.65
CA GLU A 475 4.33 -8.82 -15.03
C GLU A 475 4.97 -7.44 -14.91
N HIS A 476 4.32 -6.42 -15.49
CA HIS A 476 4.93 -5.11 -15.65
C HIS A 476 5.18 -4.37 -14.33
N LEU A 477 4.38 -4.61 -13.27
CA LEU A 477 4.61 -4.00 -11.95
C LEU A 477 5.78 -4.63 -11.16
N GLY A 478 6.20 -5.84 -11.53
CA GLY A 478 7.35 -6.53 -10.92
C GLY A 478 8.66 -6.30 -11.66
N ASN A 479 8.58 -5.84 -12.90
CA ASN A 479 9.68 -5.74 -13.84
C ASN A 479 10.74 -4.70 -13.43
N SER A 480 10.32 -3.60 -12.81
CA SER A 480 11.22 -2.57 -12.29
C SER A 480 12.21 -3.14 -11.25
N ALA A 481 11.72 -3.92 -10.29
CA ALA A 481 12.54 -4.57 -9.27
C ALA A 481 13.55 -5.55 -9.87
N LEU A 482 13.13 -6.33 -10.86
CA LEU A 482 14.01 -7.29 -11.55
C LEU A 482 15.13 -6.58 -12.33
N MET A 483 14.85 -5.42 -12.93
CA MET A 483 15.85 -4.62 -13.62
C MET A 483 16.79 -3.93 -12.63
N ALA A 484 16.26 -3.35 -11.55
CA ALA A 484 17.06 -2.67 -10.51
C ALA A 484 18.06 -3.63 -9.83
N LEU A 485 17.67 -4.90 -9.65
CA LEU A 485 18.54 -5.94 -9.10
C LEU A 485 19.45 -6.62 -10.14
N GLY A 486 19.37 -6.25 -11.42
CA GLY A 486 20.15 -6.86 -12.49
C GLY A 486 19.73 -8.28 -12.89
N ILE A 487 18.55 -8.74 -12.44
CA ILE A 487 17.98 -10.06 -12.74
C ILE A 487 17.45 -10.12 -14.18
N GLN A 488 16.97 -8.99 -14.72
CA GLN A 488 16.59 -8.83 -16.13
C GLN A 488 17.27 -7.63 -16.77
N LYS A 489 17.48 -7.72 -18.09
CA LYS A 489 18.09 -6.65 -18.89
C LYS A 489 17.05 -5.59 -19.26
N ARG A 490 17.51 -4.33 -19.32
CA ARG A 490 16.74 -3.20 -19.83
C ARG A 490 16.34 -3.41 -21.29
N GLY A 491 15.26 -2.75 -21.72
CA GLY A 491 14.74 -2.80 -23.10
C GLY A 491 13.93 -4.04 -23.48
N LEU A 492 14.06 -5.15 -22.75
CA LEU A 492 13.28 -6.38 -22.97
C LEU A 492 12.14 -6.57 -21.95
N THR A 493 12.04 -5.67 -20.98
CA THR A 493 11.28 -5.85 -19.75
C THR A 493 10.38 -4.63 -19.52
N PRO A 494 9.14 -4.62 -20.09
CA PRO A 494 8.24 -3.47 -19.98
C PRO A 494 7.77 -3.28 -18.54
N GLN A 495 7.97 -2.09 -18.00
CA GLN A 495 7.69 -1.75 -16.61
C GLN A 495 6.55 -0.75 -16.50
N ALA A 496 5.63 -1.02 -15.56
CA ALA A 496 4.51 -0.15 -15.22
C ALA A 496 4.77 0.43 -13.83
N ILE A 497 4.27 1.64 -13.57
CA ILE A 497 4.33 2.28 -12.25
C ILE A 497 3.06 3.06 -11.98
N CYS A 498 2.67 3.15 -10.71
CA CYS A 498 1.42 3.77 -10.29
C CYS A 498 1.65 4.72 -9.09
N PRO A 499 2.38 5.83 -9.27
CA PRO A 499 2.66 6.77 -8.19
C PRO A 499 1.39 7.56 -7.82
N GLY A 500 1.35 8.10 -6.62
CA GLY A 500 0.30 9.04 -6.23
C GLY A 500 0.43 10.39 -6.96
N PRO A 501 -0.66 11.15 -7.16
CA PRO A 501 -0.68 12.39 -7.95
C PRO A 501 0.31 13.47 -7.50
N ASN A 502 0.70 13.47 -6.23
CA ASN A 502 1.64 14.45 -5.68
C ASN A 502 3.10 14.22 -6.06
N ILE A 503 3.44 13.15 -6.79
CA ILE A 503 4.83 12.87 -7.19
C ILE A 503 5.44 14.01 -8.01
N VAL A 504 4.63 14.80 -8.71
CA VAL A 504 5.05 15.98 -9.51
C VAL A 504 5.79 17.05 -8.70
N TRP A 505 5.67 17.04 -7.37
CA TRP A 505 6.35 17.99 -6.49
C TRP A 505 7.75 17.53 -6.07
N TRP A 506 8.17 16.34 -6.51
CA TRP A 506 9.44 15.72 -6.18
C TRP A 506 10.29 15.58 -7.45
N SER A 507 11.41 16.28 -7.50
CA SER A 507 12.11 16.57 -8.76
C SER A 507 13.50 15.94 -8.88
N LYS A 508 13.95 15.21 -7.86
CA LYS A 508 15.26 14.56 -7.85
C LYS A 508 15.22 13.17 -7.21
N GLU A 509 16.34 12.49 -7.31
CA GLU A 509 16.63 11.33 -6.47
C GLU A 509 17.04 11.84 -5.08
N TYR A 510 16.56 11.17 -4.03
CA TYR A 510 16.84 11.55 -2.65
C TYR A 510 17.53 10.40 -1.91
N THR A 511 18.47 10.74 -1.05
CA THR A 511 19.03 9.81 -0.08
C THR A 511 17.99 9.43 0.98
N LEU A 512 18.19 8.31 1.66
CA LEU A 512 17.30 7.91 2.76
C LEU A 512 17.28 8.97 3.87
N ARG A 513 18.44 9.57 4.16
CA ARG A 513 18.57 10.60 5.20
C ARG A 513 17.80 11.86 4.83
N GLU A 514 17.95 12.38 3.60
CA GLU A 514 17.19 13.55 3.15
C GLU A 514 15.68 13.33 3.30
N MET A 515 15.16 12.17 2.87
CA MET A 515 13.73 11.86 2.97
C MET A 515 13.25 11.76 4.43
N ILE A 516 14.03 11.15 5.32
CA ILE A 516 13.67 11.04 6.73
C ILE A 516 13.74 12.40 7.43
N ASP A 517 14.77 13.19 7.12
CA ASP A 517 14.91 14.56 7.64
C ASP A 517 13.73 15.42 7.20
N HIS A 518 13.31 15.31 5.93
CA HIS A 518 12.08 15.94 5.43
C HIS A 518 10.82 15.53 6.19
N ILE A 519 10.62 14.23 6.43
CA ILE A 519 9.45 13.72 7.18
C ILE A 519 9.42 14.29 8.61
N TYR A 520 10.59 14.55 9.20
CA TYR A 520 10.72 15.10 10.55
C TYR A 520 10.94 16.61 10.61
N GLY A 521 10.83 17.33 9.49
CA GLY A 521 11.01 18.78 9.45
C GLY A 521 12.44 19.24 9.78
N ARG A 522 13.44 18.41 9.53
CA ARG A 522 14.86 18.73 9.75
C ARG A 522 15.47 19.28 8.46
N GLY A 523 15.73 20.58 8.43
CA GLY A 523 16.31 21.25 7.27
C GLY A 523 15.26 21.80 6.29
N GLU A 524 15.67 22.08 5.06
CA GLU A 524 14.77 22.63 4.05
C GLU A 524 13.83 21.54 3.50
N SER A 525 12.55 21.92 3.31
CA SER A 525 11.56 21.05 2.67
C SER A 525 12.03 20.62 1.27
N LEU A 526 11.92 19.32 0.98
CA LEU A 526 12.26 18.73 -0.31
C LEU A 526 11.26 19.05 -1.43
N VAL A 527 10.10 19.59 -1.07
CA VAL A 527 9.05 20.04 -1.98
C VAL A 527 8.87 21.56 -1.92
N SER A 528 8.45 22.14 -3.05
CA SER A 528 8.23 23.60 -3.18
C SER A 528 7.18 24.11 -2.19
N LYS A 529 7.39 25.34 -1.67
CA LYS A 529 6.38 26.07 -0.87
C LYS A 529 5.11 26.40 -1.65
N GLU A 530 5.18 26.37 -2.99
CA GLU A 530 4.01 26.56 -3.87
C GLU A 530 3.11 25.33 -3.94
N ARG A 531 3.60 24.17 -3.47
CA ARG A 531 2.79 22.96 -3.37
C ARG A 531 1.52 23.27 -2.57
N PRO A 532 0.31 23.03 -3.13
CA PRO A 532 -0.91 23.21 -2.38
C PRO A 532 -1.02 22.13 -1.30
N HIS A 533 -1.77 22.44 -0.24
CA HIS A 533 -2.02 21.50 0.85
C HIS A 533 -2.57 20.16 0.32
N MET A 534 -2.22 19.03 0.94
CA MET A 534 -2.64 17.69 0.51
C MET A 534 -4.15 17.55 0.32
N PHE A 535 -4.96 18.24 1.14
CA PHE A 535 -6.42 18.27 1.03
C PHE A 535 -6.93 19.08 -0.17
N CYS A 536 -6.20 20.09 -0.63
CA CYS A 536 -6.50 20.76 -1.89
C CYS A 536 -6.35 19.78 -3.07
N GLN A 537 -5.26 19.01 -3.08
CA GLN A 537 -5.06 17.99 -4.11
C GLN A 537 -6.16 16.91 -4.07
N GLU A 538 -6.57 16.48 -2.87
CA GLU A 538 -7.72 15.58 -2.69
C GLU A 538 -8.98 16.13 -3.37
N VAL A 539 -9.32 17.40 -3.09
CA VAL A 539 -10.50 18.07 -3.64
C VAL A 539 -10.46 18.12 -5.16
N GLU A 540 -9.33 18.53 -5.75
CA GLU A 540 -9.17 18.57 -7.20
C GLU A 540 -9.38 17.18 -7.83
N LEU A 541 -8.80 16.14 -7.24
CA LEU A 541 -8.95 14.77 -7.73
C LEU A 541 -10.42 14.32 -7.72
N TYR A 542 -11.15 14.64 -6.65
CA TYR A 542 -12.57 14.32 -6.53
C TYR A 542 -13.45 15.14 -7.50
N VAL A 543 -13.14 16.42 -7.73
CA VAL A 543 -13.85 17.25 -8.72
C VAL A 543 -13.61 16.70 -10.14
N ASN A 544 -12.37 16.33 -10.47
CA ASN A 544 -12.04 15.73 -11.77
C ASN A 544 -12.70 14.35 -11.94
N TYR A 545 -12.76 13.55 -10.88
CA TYR A 545 -13.49 12.28 -10.88
C TYR A 545 -14.99 12.49 -11.09
N PHE A 546 -15.59 13.47 -10.40
CA PHE A 546 -16.99 13.82 -10.55
C PHE A 546 -17.33 14.28 -11.98
N GLU A 547 -16.45 15.05 -12.61
CA GLU A 547 -16.59 15.45 -14.00
C GLU A 547 -16.68 14.23 -14.95
N ASN A 548 -15.85 13.21 -14.72
CA ASN A 548 -15.92 11.97 -15.49
C ASN A 548 -17.19 11.17 -15.18
N LEU A 549 -17.60 11.13 -13.91
CA LEU A 549 -18.82 10.48 -13.47
C LEU A 549 -20.06 11.09 -14.14
N LEU A 550 -20.13 12.42 -14.31
CA LEU A 550 -21.20 13.10 -15.04
C LEU A 550 -21.29 12.66 -16.51
N LYS A 551 -20.17 12.27 -17.13
CA LYS A 551 -20.15 11.79 -18.53
C LYS A 551 -20.69 10.37 -18.64
N THR A 552 -20.46 9.53 -17.65
CA THR A 552 -20.77 8.09 -17.69
C THR A 552 -22.06 7.68 -16.97
N THR A 553 -22.60 8.55 -16.11
CA THR A 553 -23.81 8.23 -15.32
C THR A 553 -25.07 8.47 -16.13
N GLU A 554 -25.95 7.47 -16.16
CA GLU A 554 -27.29 7.60 -16.75
C GLU A 554 -28.15 8.58 -15.94
N LEU A 555 -28.85 9.48 -16.62
CA LEU A 555 -29.69 10.51 -15.97
C LEU A 555 -31.09 10.00 -15.60
N ASN A 556 -31.18 8.79 -15.05
CA ASN A 556 -32.40 8.30 -14.39
C ASN A 556 -32.45 8.80 -12.94
N GLU A 557 -33.57 8.58 -12.24
CA GLU A 557 -33.75 9.04 -10.85
C GLU A 557 -32.62 8.58 -9.91
N ALA A 558 -32.19 7.32 -10.03
CA ALA A 558 -31.12 6.76 -9.22
C ALA A 558 -29.76 7.43 -9.51
N GLY A 559 -29.43 7.63 -10.79
CA GLY A 559 -28.19 8.31 -11.21
C GLY A 559 -28.15 9.77 -10.77
N ILE A 560 -29.26 10.49 -10.90
CA ILE A 560 -29.38 11.88 -10.44
C ILE A 560 -29.20 11.96 -8.91
N ASN A 561 -29.85 11.07 -8.15
CA ASN A 561 -29.71 11.02 -6.70
C ASN A 561 -28.28 10.69 -6.28
N TYR A 562 -27.62 9.74 -6.97
CA TYR A 562 -26.22 9.40 -6.71
C TYR A 562 -25.30 10.62 -6.92
N LEU A 563 -25.47 11.35 -8.03
CA LEU A 563 -24.69 12.55 -8.34
C LEU A 563 -24.93 13.69 -7.33
N LYS A 564 -26.18 13.89 -6.89
CA LYS A 564 -26.52 14.88 -5.86
C LYS A 564 -25.84 14.57 -4.53
N THR A 565 -25.97 13.33 -4.03
CA THR A 565 -25.32 12.91 -2.78
C THR A 565 -23.80 13.03 -2.88
N PHE A 566 -23.20 12.67 -4.02
CA PHE A 566 -21.76 12.84 -4.23
C PHE A 566 -21.36 14.32 -4.12
N LYS A 567 -22.09 15.21 -4.80
CA LYS A 567 -21.84 16.65 -4.78
C LYS A 567 -22.00 17.23 -3.36
N GLU A 568 -23.07 16.86 -2.65
CA GLU A 568 -23.33 17.31 -1.27
C GLU A 568 -22.21 16.89 -0.32
N ASN A 569 -21.76 15.63 -0.38
CA ASN A 569 -20.65 15.14 0.42
C ASN A 569 -19.34 15.89 0.09
N LEU A 570 -19.10 16.16 -1.20
CA LEU A 570 -17.91 16.88 -1.65
C LEU A 570 -17.92 18.34 -1.18
N GLU A 571 -19.05 19.03 -1.28
CA GLU A 571 -19.23 20.41 -0.79
C GLU A 571 -19.07 20.49 0.73
N SER A 572 -19.65 19.54 1.48
CA SER A 572 -19.48 19.45 2.94
C SER A 572 -18.01 19.22 3.32
N GLY A 573 -17.30 18.36 2.60
CA GLY A 573 -15.87 18.17 2.79
C GLY A 573 -15.05 19.43 2.49
N MET A 574 -15.40 20.17 1.44
CA MET A 574 -14.77 21.47 1.13
C MET A 574 -15.02 22.52 2.23
N ASP A 575 -16.23 22.56 2.80
CA ASP A 575 -16.56 23.47 3.91
C ASP A 575 -15.74 23.13 5.16
N TYR A 576 -15.60 21.84 5.48
CA TYR A 576 -14.75 21.41 6.59
C TYR A 576 -13.27 21.78 6.37
N ILE A 577 -12.76 21.62 5.15
CA ILE A 577 -11.39 22.05 4.80
C ILE A 577 -11.22 23.58 4.92
N LEU A 578 -12.25 24.37 4.57
CA LEU A 578 -12.22 25.83 4.73
C LEU A 578 -12.22 26.26 6.19
N GLU A 579 -13.09 25.69 7.02
CA GLU A 579 -13.09 25.93 8.48
C GLU A 579 -11.70 25.66 9.04
N PHE A 580 -11.12 24.54 8.63
CA PHE A 580 -9.83 24.09 9.06
C PHE A 580 -8.67 25.03 8.66
N SER A 581 -8.77 25.69 7.50
CA SER A 581 -7.73 26.63 7.02
C SER A 581 -7.54 27.86 7.91
N THR A 582 -8.46 28.11 8.86
CA THR A 582 -8.36 29.20 9.83
C THR A 582 -7.43 28.89 11.02
N LYS A 583 -7.02 27.64 11.17
CA LYS A 583 -6.08 27.22 12.23
C LYS A 583 -4.69 27.78 11.99
N LYS A 584 -3.87 27.79 13.04
CA LYS A 584 -2.44 28.08 12.93
C LYS A 584 -1.75 26.98 12.08
N PRO A 585 -0.98 27.34 11.04
CA PRO A 585 -0.23 26.36 10.27
C PRO A 585 0.93 25.79 11.08
N PHE A 586 1.24 24.53 10.85
CA PHE A 586 2.52 23.94 11.25
C PHE A 586 3.64 24.44 10.33
N GLU A 587 4.90 24.13 10.69
CA GLU A 587 6.03 24.41 9.82
C GLU A 587 5.88 23.70 8.47
N ASN A 588 6.29 24.37 7.37
CA ASN A 588 6.15 23.89 5.99
C ASN A 588 4.71 23.52 5.55
N GLU A 589 3.69 23.92 6.30
CA GLU A 589 2.30 23.64 5.96
C GLU A 589 1.65 24.80 5.22
N ASN A 590 1.16 24.51 4.00
CA ASN A 590 0.56 25.53 3.14
C ASN A 590 -0.96 25.67 3.33
N LEU A 591 -1.42 25.99 4.55
CA LEU A 591 -2.85 26.28 4.79
C LEU A 591 -3.34 27.49 3.99
N ALA A 592 -2.45 28.44 3.69
CA ALA A 592 -2.77 29.64 2.90
C ALA A 592 -3.24 29.31 1.48
N SER A 593 -2.86 28.16 0.93
CA SER A 593 -3.36 27.69 -0.38
C SER A 593 -4.85 27.31 -0.37
N ILE A 594 -5.43 27.00 0.79
CA ILE A 594 -6.76 26.39 0.87
C ILE A 594 -7.89 27.34 0.38
N PRO A 595 -8.03 28.58 0.88
CA PRO A 595 -9.23 29.37 0.59
C PRO A 595 -9.44 29.66 -0.90
N SER A 596 -8.38 30.05 -1.61
CA SER A 596 -8.43 30.32 -3.05
C SER A 596 -8.67 29.04 -3.84
N PHE A 597 -7.98 27.96 -3.50
CA PHE A 597 -8.09 26.68 -4.19
C PHE A 597 -9.49 26.07 -4.07
N ILE A 598 -10.06 26.05 -2.86
CA ILE A 598 -11.43 25.56 -2.65
C ILE A 598 -12.45 26.43 -3.38
N SER A 599 -12.28 27.75 -3.39
CA SER A 599 -13.17 28.66 -4.14
C SER A 599 -13.16 28.35 -5.64
N GLU A 600 -11.99 28.10 -6.23
CA GLU A 600 -11.85 27.70 -7.65
C GLU A 600 -12.52 26.35 -7.92
N GLN A 601 -12.21 25.33 -7.12
CA GLN A 601 -12.76 24.00 -7.31
C GLN A 601 -14.28 23.94 -7.08
N ARG A 602 -14.82 24.75 -6.17
CA ARG A 602 -16.27 24.89 -5.95
C ARG A 602 -16.96 25.52 -7.15
N LYS A 603 -16.37 26.56 -7.75
CA LYS A 603 -16.88 27.16 -9.00
C LYS A 603 -16.87 26.14 -10.14
N LYS A 604 -15.78 25.38 -10.30
CA LYS A 604 -15.70 24.30 -11.29
C LYS A 604 -16.80 23.26 -11.07
N LEU A 605 -16.95 22.76 -9.83
CA LEU A 605 -17.97 21.77 -9.46
C LEU A 605 -19.39 22.25 -9.78
N HIS A 606 -19.72 23.49 -9.43
CA HIS A 606 -21.03 24.06 -9.71
C HIS A 606 -21.29 24.21 -11.22
N LEU A 607 -20.29 24.67 -11.98
CA LEU A 607 -20.38 24.83 -13.43
C LEU A 607 -20.65 23.48 -14.13
N ILE A 608 -19.84 22.46 -13.85
CA ILE A 608 -19.97 21.15 -14.50
C ILE A 608 -21.29 20.45 -14.14
N PHE A 609 -21.76 20.61 -12.90
CA PHE A 609 -23.02 20.03 -12.45
C PHE A 609 -24.23 20.67 -13.15
N THR A 610 -24.27 22.01 -13.20
CA THR A 610 -25.37 22.75 -13.83
C THR A 610 -25.43 22.50 -15.33
N GLN A 611 -24.29 22.46 -16.03
CA GLN A 611 -24.24 22.16 -17.46
C GLN A 611 -24.82 20.78 -17.79
N LYS A 612 -24.57 19.77 -16.95
CA LYS A 612 -25.07 18.41 -17.18
C LYS A 612 -26.57 18.26 -16.90
N LEU A 613 -27.13 18.99 -15.93
CA LEU A 613 -28.56 18.94 -15.64
C LEU A 613 -29.41 19.79 -16.58
N ALA A 614 -28.79 20.77 -17.26
CA ALA A 614 -29.46 21.58 -18.27
C ALA A 614 -29.47 20.93 -19.68
N ALA A 615 -28.61 19.93 -19.91
CA ALA A 615 -28.51 19.14 -21.13
C ALA A 615 -29.28 17.82 -20.99
#